data_AF-A0A2D5XIE6-F1
#
_entry.id   AF-A0A2D5XIE6-F1
#
_cell.length_a   1.000
_cell.length_b   1.000
_cell.length_c   1.000
_cell.angle_alpha   90.00
_cell.angle_beta   90.00
_cell.angle_gamma   90.00
#
_symmetry.space_group_name_H-M   'P 1'
#
loop_
_entity.id
_entity.type
_entity.pdbx_description
1 polymer ?
#
loop_
_entity_poly.entity_id
_entity_poly.type
_entity_poly.pdbx_seq_one_letter_code
_entity_poly.pdbx_strand_id
1 'polypeptide(L)'
;MVDPIFGEGARVSPYHIDPNIKYKRLHELSEEFTQVWIRLQAFYLDAVAGFAFVRSHVESDQARARSHFRGSEFDSEEFQDTRMFTYSEIFSEDFCTSGIHEATQGEVKDRNKPGGANFTTLGQLCLVTFYDFWNDYLRREYVIAKGHLDREESSELVVKTCLREHASHDLWGDLRLLRSSIVHNRGIATSNVIRCKLITWFKPGDPISITPEHMRAIFLALLTYRNELFKEQFPKHYIQLPSS
;
A
#
# COMPACT_ATOMS: atom_id res chain seq x y z
N MET A 1 51.98 -35.51 40.99
CA MET A 1 51.06 -34.60 41.67
C MET A 1 50.67 -33.57 40.63
N VAL A 2 49.54 -33.80 39.96
CA VAL A 2 49.07 -32.98 38.83
C VAL A 2 47.74 -32.41 39.27
N ASP A 3 47.71 -31.09 39.49
CA ASP A 3 46.47 -30.37 39.78
C ASP A 3 45.62 -30.28 38.50
N PRO A 4 44.33 -30.63 38.55
CA PRO A 4 43.44 -30.32 37.45
C PRO A 4 42.91 -28.89 37.62
N ILE A 5 43.36 -28.02 36.71
CA ILE A 5 42.73 -26.75 36.40
C ILE A 5 41.40 -27.05 35.69
N PHE A 6 40.31 -27.10 36.44
CA PHE A 6 38.96 -26.94 35.87
C PHE A 6 38.47 -25.55 36.22
N GLY A 7 38.71 -24.60 35.32
CA GLY A 7 37.99 -23.35 35.29
C GLY A 7 36.53 -23.64 34.98
N GLU A 8 35.64 -23.31 35.90
CA GLU A 8 34.20 -23.22 35.67
C GLU A 8 33.95 -22.19 34.56
N GLY A 9 33.88 -22.65 33.32
CA GLY A 9 33.28 -21.89 32.24
C GLY A 9 31.82 -21.68 32.59
N ALA A 10 31.47 -20.47 33.02
CA ALA A 10 30.09 -20.04 33.19
C ALA A 10 29.33 -20.37 31.90
N ARG A 11 28.48 -21.40 31.96
CA ARG A 11 27.53 -21.72 30.89
C ARG A 11 26.57 -20.55 30.81
N VAL A 12 26.86 -19.58 29.93
CA VAL A 12 25.88 -18.56 29.55
C VAL A 12 24.72 -19.34 28.95
N SER A 13 23.62 -19.42 29.69
CA SER A 13 22.43 -20.16 29.27
C SER A 13 21.99 -19.61 27.90
N PRO A 14 21.96 -20.42 26.84
CA PRO A 14 21.72 -19.95 25.46
C PRO A 14 20.26 -19.54 25.19
N TYR A 15 19.46 -19.32 26.22
CA TYR A 15 18.01 -19.15 26.15
C TYR A 15 17.50 -17.94 26.94
N HIS A 16 18.16 -16.79 26.83
CA HIS A 16 17.53 -15.55 27.33
C HIS A 16 16.46 -15.09 26.33
N ILE A 17 15.28 -15.68 26.46
CA ILE A 17 14.04 -15.11 25.91
C ILE A 17 13.72 -13.89 26.77
N ASP A 18 13.45 -12.74 26.16
CA ASP A 18 13.01 -11.56 26.92
C ASP A 18 11.57 -11.80 27.39
N PRO A 19 11.32 -11.90 28.71
CA PRO A 19 9.99 -12.20 29.23
C PRO A 19 8.97 -11.09 28.98
N ASN A 20 9.43 -9.87 28.63
CA ASN A 20 8.54 -8.73 28.35
C ASN A 20 8.03 -8.74 26.90
N ILE A 21 8.68 -9.49 26.00
CA ILE A 21 8.30 -9.56 24.59
C ILE A 21 7.27 -10.67 24.38
N LYS A 22 6.11 -10.29 23.84
CA LYS A 22 5.01 -11.20 23.51
C LYS A 22 5.18 -11.74 22.08
N TYR A 23 6.11 -12.67 21.89
CA TYR A 23 6.42 -13.25 20.57
C TYR A 23 5.21 -13.84 19.83
N LYS A 24 4.29 -14.51 20.56
CA LYS A 24 3.03 -14.99 19.97
C LYS A 24 2.20 -13.85 19.38
N ARG A 25 2.12 -12.71 20.08
CA ARG A 25 1.39 -11.54 19.59
C ARG A 25 2.09 -10.92 18.38
N LEU A 26 3.43 -10.89 18.36
CA LEU A 26 4.18 -10.43 17.18
C LEU A 26 3.92 -11.31 15.95
N HIS A 27 3.81 -12.62 16.13
CA HIS A 27 3.39 -13.53 15.05
C HIS A 27 1.99 -13.21 14.52
N GLU A 28 1.01 -13.05 15.42
CA GLU A 28 -0.36 -12.68 15.05
C GLU A 28 -0.38 -11.36 14.27
N LEU A 29 0.33 -10.33 14.74
CA LEU A 29 0.42 -9.03 14.07
C LEU A 29 1.09 -9.13 12.68
N SER A 30 2.11 -9.99 12.53
CA SER A 30 2.74 -10.27 11.24
C SER A 30 1.75 -10.91 10.25
N GLU A 31 0.95 -11.86 10.72
CA GLU A 31 -0.08 -12.51 9.90
C GLU A 31 -1.21 -11.54 9.55
N GLU A 32 -1.71 -10.78 10.52
CA GLU A 32 -2.74 -9.75 10.28
C GLU A 32 -2.28 -8.72 9.24
N PHE A 33 -1.04 -8.23 9.34
CA PHE A 33 -0.45 -7.34 8.32
C PHE A 33 -0.36 -8.01 6.95
N THR A 34 0.07 -9.28 6.91
CA THR A 34 0.18 -10.06 5.67
C THR A 34 -1.20 -10.21 5.00
N GLN A 35 -2.25 -10.49 5.76
CA GLN A 35 -3.61 -10.61 5.23
C GLN A 35 -4.14 -9.28 4.66
N VAL A 36 -3.90 -8.16 5.37
CA VAL A 36 -4.28 -6.83 4.86
C VAL A 36 -3.52 -6.50 3.57
N TRP A 37 -2.22 -6.80 3.53
CA TRP A 37 -1.40 -6.59 2.35
C TRP A 37 -1.86 -7.40 1.15
N ILE A 38 -2.10 -8.71 1.31
CA ILE A 38 -2.60 -9.59 0.25
C ILE A 38 -3.95 -9.08 -0.27
N ARG A 39 -4.89 -8.74 0.62
CA ARG A 39 -6.22 -8.26 0.23
C ARG A 39 -6.14 -6.95 -0.57
N LEU A 40 -5.35 -5.98 -0.11
CA LEU A 40 -5.21 -4.70 -0.80
C LEU A 40 -4.44 -4.82 -2.11
N GLN A 41 -3.45 -5.72 -2.19
CA GLN A 41 -2.74 -6.01 -3.42
C GLN A 41 -3.66 -6.69 -4.44
N ALA A 42 -4.44 -7.69 -4.04
CA ALA A 42 -5.42 -8.34 -4.90
C ALA A 42 -6.45 -7.34 -5.41
N PHE A 43 -7.05 -6.55 -4.51
CA PHE A 43 -7.97 -5.47 -4.89
C PHE A 43 -7.38 -4.51 -5.92
N TYR A 44 -6.13 -4.09 -5.73
CA TYR A 44 -5.45 -3.22 -6.67
C TYR A 44 -5.29 -3.89 -8.05
N LEU A 45 -4.82 -5.14 -8.08
CA LEU A 45 -4.58 -5.89 -9.33
C LEU A 45 -5.87 -6.13 -10.10
N ASP A 46 -6.94 -6.57 -9.41
CA ASP A 46 -8.24 -6.84 -10.01
C ASP A 46 -8.85 -5.55 -10.57
N ALA A 47 -8.77 -4.43 -9.85
CA ALA A 47 -9.27 -3.14 -10.31
C ALA A 47 -8.49 -2.61 -11.52
N VAL A 48 -7.15 -2.71 -11.51
CA VAL A 48 -6.31 -2.31 -12.65
C VAL A 48 -6.59 -3.16 -13.89
N ALA A 49 -6.77 -4.47 -13.72
CA ALA A 49 -7.19 -5.36 -14.80
C ALA A 49 -8.56 -4.94 -15.36
N GLY A 50 -9.51 -4.60 -14.47
CA GLY A 50 -10.82 -4.05 -14.84
C GLY A 50 -10.72 -2.75 -15.64
N PHE A 51 -9.87 -1.81 -15.23
CA PHE A 51 -9.64 -0.56 -15.97
C PHE A 51 -9.09 -0.82 -17.37
N ALA A 52 -8.08 -1.70 -17.48
CA ALA A 52 -7.50 -2.08 -18.76
C ALA A 52 -8.53 -2.78 -19.67
N PHE A 53 -9.37 -3.65 -19.11
CA PHE A 53 -10.44 -4.32 -19.83
C PHE A 53 -11.47 -3.33 -20.37
N VAL A 54 -11.99 -2.43 -19.52
CA VAL A 54 -12.97 -1.41 -19.93
C VAL A 54 -12.39 -0.53 -21.04
N ARG A 55 -11.15 -0.09 -20.90
CA ARG A 55 -10.48 0.70 -21.94
C ARG A 55 -10.37 -0.07 -23.27
N SER A 56 -9.92 -1.33 -23.20
CA SER A 56 -9.74 -2.17 -24.39
C SER A 56 -11.08 -2.44 -25.11
N HIS A 57 -12.16 -2.59 -24.34
CA HIS A 57 -13.51 -2.73 -24.88
C HIS A 57 -13.91 -1.48 -25.69
N VAL A 58 -13.72 -0.29 -25.11
CA VAL A 58 -13.98 0.97 -25.83
C VAL A 58 -13.15 1.09 -27.09
N GLU A 59 -11.85 0.82 -27.03
CA GLU A 59 -10.96 0.87 -28.21
C GLU A 59 -11.40 -0.11 -29.32
N SER A 60 -11.84 -1.32 -28.93
CA SER A 60 -12.39 -2.32 -29.86
C SER A 60 -13.68 -1.85 -30.51
N ASP A 61 -14.59 -1.24 -29.74
CA ASP A 61 -15.85 -0.70 -30.25
C ASP A 61 -15.64 0.46 -31.23
N GLN A 62 -14.68 1.35 -30.92
CA GLN A 62 -14.29 2.41 -31.82
C GLN A 62 -13.72 1.84 -33.12
N ALA A 63 -12.82 0.87 -33.04
CA ALA A 63 -12.25 0.21 -34.22
C ALA A 63 -13.34 -0.44 -35.10
N ARG A 64 -14.30 -1.13 -34.48
CA ARG A 64 -15.45 -1.73 -35.17
C ARG A 64 -16.31 -0.67 -35.85
N ALA A 65 -16.70 0.38 -35.13
CA ALA A 65 -17.51 1.46 -35.69
C ALA A 65 -16.81 2.15 -36.88
N ARG A 66 -15.53 2.49 -36.73
CA ARG A 66 -14.72 3.10 -37.80
C ARG A 66 -14.64 2.22 -39.04
N SER A 67 -14.57 0.89 -38.88
CA SER A 67 -14.57 -0.03 -40.01
C SER A 67 -15.85 0.05 -40.87
N HIS A 68 -16.99 0.41 -40.29
CA HIS A 68 -18.26 0.60 -41.00
C HIS A 68 -18.39 1.97 -41.66
N PHE A 69 -17.67 2.99 -41.17
CA PHE A 69 -17.79 4.37 -41.61
C PHE A 69 -16.54 4.92 -42.31
N ARG A 70 -15.71 4.03 -42.86
CA ARG A 70 -14.42 4.38 -43.49
C ARG A 70 -14.55 5.51 -44.51
N GLY A 71 -13.69 6.52 -44.37
CA GLY A 71 -13.65 7.67 -45.27
C GLY A 71 -14.76 8.72 -45.07
N SER A 72 -15.60 8.56 -44.04
CA SER A 72 -16.54 9.59 -43.59
C SER A 72 -15.97 10.40 -42.43
N GLU A 73 -16.65 11.48 -42.03
CA GLU A 73 -16.32 12.26 -40.84
C GLU A 73 -16.37 11.45 -39.53
N PHE A 74 -17.12 10.33 -39.53
CA PHE A 74 -17.27 9.44 -38.38
C PHE A 74 -16.09 8.46 -38.21
N ASP A 75 -15.12 8.46 -39.12
CA ASP A 75 -13.93 7.59 -39.10
C ASP A 75 -12.79 8.13 -38.23
N SER A 76 -12.93 9.33 -37.65
CA SER A 76 -11.91 9.92 -36.78
C SER A 76 -12.00 9.38 -35.35
N GLU A 77 -10.85 9.26 -34.67
CA GLU A 77 -10.82 8.89 -33.25
C GLU A 77 -11.47 10.00 -32.41
N GLU A 78 -11.27 11.26 -32.78
CA GLU A 78 -11.85 12.42 -32.12
C GLU A 78 -13.37 12.39 -32.15
N PHE A 79 -13.98 12.00 -33.27
CA PHE A 79 -15.44 11.83 -33.32
C PHE A 79 -15.90 10.66 -32.44
N GLN A 80 -15.20 9.52 -32.52
CA GLN A 80 -15.54 8.36 -31.70
C GLN A 80 -15.47 8.66 -30.20
N ASP A 81 -14.54 9.51 -29.78
CA ASP A 81 -14.38 9.93 -28.39
C ASP A 81 -15.53 10.77 -27.85
N THR A 82 -16.35 11.37 -28.72
CA THR A 82 -17.57 12.09 -28.32
C THR A 82 -18.79 11.19 -28.14
N ARG A 83 -18.71 9.92 -28.57
CA ARG A 83 -19.84 8.99 -28.43
C ARG A 83 -20.07 8.66 -26.97
N MET A 84 -21.34 8.53 -26.59
CA MET A 84 -21.71 8.09 -25.25
C MET A 84 -21.24 6.66 -25.00
N PHE A 85 -20.71 6.42 -23.80
CA PHE A 85 -20.36 5.10 -23.32
C PHE A 85 -21.42 4.58 -22.35
N THR A 86 -21.76 3.30 -22.47
CA THR A 86 -22.65 2.60 -21.55
C THR A 86 -22.00 1.32 -21.05
N TYR A 87 -22.23 1.00 -19.77
CA TYR A 87 -21.77 -0.23 -19.16
C TYR A 87 -22.65 -1.45 -19.47
N SER A 88 -23.81 -1.25 -20.13
CA SER A 88 -24.74 -2.34 -20.48
C SER A 88 -24.15 -3.39 -21.41
N GLU A 89 -23.10 -3.05 -22.18
CA GLU A 89 -22.42 -4.00 -23.07
C GLU A 89 -21.31 -4.79 -22.36
N ILE A 90 -20.91 -4.35 -21.15
CA ILE A 90 -19.88 -4.99 -20.34
C ILE A 90 -20.48 -5.91 -19.28
N PHE A 91 -21.58 -5.51 -18.64
CA PHE A 91 -22.23 -6.32 -17.61
C PHE A 91 -23.36 -7.15 -18.21
N SER A 92 -23.40 -8.44 -17.83
CA SER A 92 -24.43 -9.39 -18.27
C SER A 92 -25.75 -9.27 -17.52
N GLU A 93 -25.74 -8.63 -16.34
CA GLU A 93 -26.91 -8.42 -15.49
C GLU A 93 -27.25 -6.93 -15.45
N ASP A 94 -28.47 -6.60 -14.99
CA ASP A 94 -28.92 -5.22 -14.77
C ASP A 94 -28.01 -4.53 -13.74
N PHE A 95 -26.92 -3.96 -14.23
CA PHE A 95 -26.00 -3.19 -13.44
C PHE A 95 -26.61 -1.81 -13.21
N CYS A 96 -26.65 -1.37 -11.95
CA CYS A 96 -27.21 -0.07 -11.58
C CYS A 96 -26.34 1.06 -12.14
N THR A 97 -26.58 1.42 -13.40
CA THR A 97 -26.11 2.66 -13.99
C THR A 97 -27.03 3.75 -13.49
N SER A 98 -26.59 4.51 -12.50
CA SER A 98 -27.33 5.71 -12.12
C SER A 98 -27.30 6.67 -13.32
N GLY A 99 -28.43 7.27 -13.69
CA GLY A 99 -28.46 8.34 -14.71
C GLY A 99 -27.66 9.59 -14.35
N ILE A 100 -27.01 9.60 -13.17
CA ILE A 100 -26.07 10.64 -12.74
C ILE A 100 -24.70 10.46 -13.43
N HIS A 101 -24.36 9.23 -13.85
CA HIS A 101 -23.09 8.95 -14.52
C HIS A 101 -23.29 8.94 -16.03
N GLU A 102 -22.91 10.04 -16.66
CA GLU A 102 -22.78 10.16 -18.11
C GLU A 102 -21.29 10.29 -18.42
N ALA A 103 -20.80 9.52 -19.39
CA ALA A 103 -19.42 9.64 -19.85
C ALA A 103 -19.31 9.36 -21.34
N THR A 104 -18.39 10.05 -22.00
CA THR A 104 -18.03 9.74 -23.38
C THR A 104 -17.00 8.60 -23.43
N GLN A 105 -16.86 7.98 -24.61
CA GLN A 105 -15.83 6.98 -24.84
C GLN A 105 -14.41 7.56 -24.60
N GLY A 106 -14.16 8.81 -25.00
CA GLY A 106 -12.90 9.50 -24.75
C GLY A 106 -12.59 9.62 -23.26
N GLU A 107 -13.55 10.08 -22.46
CA GLU A 107 -13.39 10.21 -21.00
C GLU A 107 -13.13 8.85 -20.33
N VAL A 108 -13.78 7.80 -20.80
CA VAL A 108 -13.60 6.44 -20.29
C VAL A 108 -12.22 5.90 -20.64
N LYS A 109 -11.73 6.11 -21.87
CA LYS A 109 -10.34 5.77 -22.24
C LYS A 109 -9.34 6.54 -21.38
N ASP A 110 -9.55 7.85 -21.23
CA ASP A 110 -8.62 8.74 -20.53
C ASP A 110 -8.50 8.45 -19.05
N ARG A 111 -9.62 8.16 -18.36
CA ARG A 111 -9.56 7.83 -16.93
C ARG A 111 -8.99 6.44 -16.66
N ASN A 112 -9.12 5.50 -17.61
CA ASN A 112 -8.68 4.11 -17.50
C ASN A 112 -7.33 3.81 -18.19
N LYS A 113 -6.65 4.78 -18.78
CA LYS A 113 -5.26 4.57 -19.23
C LYS A 113 -4.30 4.47 -18.04
N PRO A 114 -3.15 3.80 -18.17
CA PRO A 114 -2.11 3.81 -17.13
C PRO A 114 -1.78 5.25 -16.71
N GLY A 115 -1.82 5.52 -15.40
CA GLY A 115 -1.63 6.87 -14.85
C GLY A 115 -2.86 7.79 -14.96
N GLY A 116 -3.95 7.33 -15.57
CA GLY A 116 -5.23 8.04 -15.62
C GLY A 116 -5.87 8.23 -14.23
N ALA A 117 -6.99 8.95 -14.21
CA ALA A 117 -7.66 9.34 -12.96
C ALA A 117 -8.08 8.12 -12.11
N ASN A 118 -8.53 7.01 -12.70
CA ASN A 118 -8.92 5.82 -11.95
C ASN A 118 -7.71 5.14 -11.30
N PHE A 119 -6.58 5.05 -12.02
CA PHE A 119 -5.33 4.51 -11.48
C PHE A 119 -4.82 5.36 -10.31
N THR A 120 -4.79 6.68 -10.50
CA THR A 120 -4.35 7.62 -9.47
C THR A 120 -5.22 7.51 -8.22
N THR A 121 -6.55 7.50 -8.39
CA THR A 121 -7.52 7.41 -7.29
C THR A 121 -7.37 6.09 -6.53
N LEU A 122 -7.27 4.97 -7.25
CA LEU A 122 -7.07 3.65 -6.66
C LEU A 122 -5.75 3.57 -5.87
N GLY A 123 -4.66 4.06 -6.45
CA GLY A 123 -3.36 4.07 -5.78
C GLY A 123 -3.35 4.95 -4.52
N GLN A 124 -3.98 6.12 -4.57
CA GLN A 124 -4.18 6.98 -3.40
C GLN A 124 -5.01 6.29 -2.32
N LEU A 125 -6.11 5.62 -2.69
CA LEU A 125 -6.95 4.88 -1.74
C LEU A 125 -6.16 3.75 -1.05
N CYS A 126 -5.43 2.94 -1.82
CA CYS A 126 -4.57 1.89 -1.27
C CYS A 126 -3.54 2.47 -0.29
N LEU A 127 -2.85 3.56 -0.67
CA LEU A 127 -1.85 4.22 0.16
C LEU A 127 -2.43 4.67 1.51
N VAL A 128 -3.56 5.39 1.47
CA VAL A 128 -4.24 5.88 2.67
C VAL A 128 -4.66 4.71 3.54
N THR A 129 -5.22 3.65 2.95
CA THR A 129 -5.70 2.47 3.68
C THR A 129 -4.56 1.73 4.38
N PHE A 130 -3.42 1.56 3.73
CA PHE A 130 -2.23 0.97 4.35
C PHE A 130 -1.73 1.79 5.55
N TYR A 131 -1.67 3.11 5.38
CA TYR A 131 -1.23 4.00 6.45
C TYR A 131 -2.19 3.98 7.62
N ASP A 132 -3.51 4.06 7.38
CA ASP A 132 -4.52 4.07 8.44
C ASP A 132 -4.50 2.76 9.23
N PHE A 133 -4.44 1.60 8.55
CA PHE A 133 -4.28 0.32 9.23
C PHE A 133 -3.03 0.28 10.11
N TRP A 134 -1.90 0.78 9.60
CA TRP A 134 -0.67 0.83 10.37
C TRP A 134 -0.79 1.77 11.56
N ASN A 135 -1.20 3.02 11.34
CA ASN A 135 -1.18 4.08 12.33
C ASN A 135 -2.21 3.85 13.45
N ASP A 136 -3.41 3.42 13.09
CA ASP A 136 -4.55 3.37 14.03
C ASP A 136 -4.59 2.07 14.82
N TYR A 137 -3.95 1.02 14.31
CA TYR A 137 -3.98 -0.31 14.92
C TYR A 137 -2.58 -0.92 15.08
N LEU A 138 -1.94 -1.33 13.98
CA LEU A 138 -0.76 -2.19 14.03
C LEU A 138 0.40 -1.56 14.83
N ARG A 139 0.62 -0.26 14.66
CA ARG A 139 1.73 0.47 15.29
C ARG A 139 1.65 0.41 16.82
N ARG A 140 0.46 0.60 17.39
CA ARG A 140 0.27 0.55 18.85
C ARG A 140 0.42 -0.87 19.38
N GLU A 141 -0.26 -1.81 18.73
CA GLU A 141 -0.19 -3.22 19.12
C GLU A 141 1.23 -3.78 19.04
N TYR A 142 2.01 -3.36 18.04
CA TYR A 142 3.41 -3.71 17.91
C TYR A 142 4.24 -3.25 19.13
N VAL A 143 4.10 -1.99 19.54
CA VAL A 143 4.85 -1.44 20.69
C VAL A 143 4.44 -2.13 22.00
N ILE A 144 3.16 -2.44 22.18
CA ILE A 144 2.65 -3.22 23.32
C ILE A 144 3.25 -4.65 23.30
N ALA A 145 3.26 -5.30 22.14
CA ALA A 145 3.80 -6.65 21.99
C ALA A 145 5.32 -6.71 22.25
N LYS A 146 6.05 -5.63 21.97
CA LYS A 146 7.47 -5.47 22.28
C LYS A 146 7.74 -5.12 23.75
N GLY A 147 6.71 -4.94 24.57
CA GLY A 147 6.85 -4.65 25.99
C GLY A 147 7.22 -3.19 26.30
N HIS A 148 7.07 -2.28 25.34
CA HIS A 148 7.44 -0.86 25.49
C HIS A 148 6.28 0.06 25.88
N LEU A 149 5.06 -0.48 25.91
CA LEU A 149 3.85 0.26 26.27
C LEU A 149 2.88 -0.69 26.98
N ASP A 150 2.32 -0.23 28.11
CA ASP A 150 1.25 -0.96 28.78
C ASP A 150 -0.04 -0.88 27.93
N ARG A 151 -0.82 -1.98 27.91
CA ARG A 151 -2.08 -2.04 27.19
C ARG A 151 -3.10 -1.03 27.73
N GLU A 152 -3.10 -0.85 29.05
CA GLU A 152 -4.04 0.05 29.75
C GLU A 152 -3.55 1.51 29.79
N GLU A 153 -2.37 1.80 29.22
CA GLU A 153 -1.87 3.18 29.12
C GLU A 153 -2.82 4.03 28.26
N SER A 154 -3.25 5.15 28.83
CA SER A 154 -4.23 6.07 28.25
C SER A 154 -3.71 7.50 28.12
N SER A 155 -2.56 7.82 28.71
CA SER A 155 -1.89 9.11 28.57
C SER A 155 -1.42 9.31 27.14
N GLU A 156 -2.05 10.25 26.43
CA GLU A 156 -1.73 10.56 25.04
C GLU A 156 -0.24 10.89 24.85
N LEU A 157 0.35 11.63 25.80
CA LEU A 157 1.76 12.00 25.74
C LEU A 157 2.69 10.79 25.83
N VAL A 158 2.40 9.85 26.74
CA VAL A 158 3.18 8.62 26.92
C VAL A 158 3.05 7.75 25.67
N VAL A 159 1.82 7.47 25.24
CA VAL A 159 1.55 6.69 24.03
C VAL A 159 2.31 7.28 22.84
N LYS A 160 2.14 8.57 22.55
CA LYS A 160 2.78 9.22 21.40
C LYS A 160 4.32 9.15 21.44
N THR A 161 4.90 9.27 22.64
CA THR A 161 6.35 9.17 22.84
C THR A 161 6.85 7.75 22.57
N CYS A 162 6.22 6.75 23.19
CA CYS A 162 6.55 5.33 22.97
C CYS A 162 6.41 4.93 21.50
N LEU A 163 5.31 5.33 20.84
CA LEU A 163 5.09 5.02 19.42
C LEU A 163 6.16 5.66 18.51
N ARG A 164 6.68 6.83 18.88
CA ARG A 164 7.74 7.51 18.11
C ARG A 164 9.08 6.83 18.29
N GLU A 165 9.40 6.38 19.50
CA GLU A 165 10.71 5.81 19.83
C GLU A 165 10.84 4.34 19.43
N HIS A 166 9.75 3.58 19.52
CA HIS A 166 9.77 2.12 19.34
C HIS A 166 9.09 1.62 18.07
N ALA A 167 8.42 2.50 17.31
CA ALA A 167 7.76 2.15 16.04
C ALA A 167 7.92 3.24 14.98
N SER A 168 9.12 3.84 14.90
CA SER A 168 9.51 4.69 13.78
C SER A 168 10.04 3.85 12.63
N HIS A 169 9.57 4.11 11.42
CA HIS A 169 10.08 3.49 10.20
C HIS A 169 9.91 4.46 9.03
N ASP A 170 10.91 4.53 8.15
CA ASP A 170 10.96 5.55 7.10
C ASP A 170 9.81 5.41 6.09
N LEU A 171 9.44 4.18 5.70
CA LEU A 171 8.25 3.92 4.87
C LEU A 171 6.99 4.58 5.43
N TRP A 172 6.65 4.31 6.70
CA TRP A 172 5.45 4.85 7.32
C TRP A 172 5.53 6.37 7.53
N GLY A 173 6.75 6.88 7.76
CA GLY A 173 7.04 8.31 7.76
C GLY A 173 6.66 8.98 6.44
N ASP A 174 7.08 8.40 5.32
CA ASP A 174 6.77 8.90 3.97
C ASP A 174 5.29 8.77 3.64
N LEU A 175 4.68 7.60 3.89
CA LEU A 175 3.25 7.37 3.65
C LEU A 175 2.37 8.36 4.43
N ARG A 176 2.76 8.74 5.66
CA ARG A 176 2.08 9.78 6.43
C ARG A 176 2.04 11.13 5.71
N LEU A 177 3.18 11.54 5.14
CA LEU A 177 3.33 12.82 4.46
C LEU A 177 2.53 12.85 3.16
N LEU A 178 2.55 11.74 2.42
CA LEU A 178 1.75 11.58 1.20
C LEU A 178 0.26 11.53 1.51
N ARG A 179 -0.17 10.77 2.53
CA ARG A 179 -1.56 10.76 2.99
C ARG A 179 -2.07 12.15 3.34
N SER A 180 -1.28 12.94 4.07
CA SER A 180 -1.68 14.31 4.42
C SER A 180 -1.94 15.16 3.17
N SER A 181 -1.12 14.98 2.13
CA SER A 181 -1.31 15.63 0.83
C SER A 181 -2.58 15.12 0.11
N ILE A 182 -2.83 13.81 0.13
CA ILE A 182 -4.02 13.18 -0.46
C ILE A 182 -5.31 13.64 0.22
N VAL A 183 -5.41 13.43 1.53
CA VAL A 183 -6.65 13.62 2.30
C VAL A 183 -6.96 15.10 2.53
N HIS A 184 -5.95 15.93 2.81
CA HIS A 184 -6.18 17.32 3.23
C HIS A 184 -5.84 18.36 2.16
N ASN A 185 -5.15 17.97 1.08
CA ASN A 185 -4.72 18.90 0.04
C ASN A 185 -5.17 18.45 -1.37
N ARG A 186 -6.30 17.73 -1.45
CA ARG A 186 -6.92 17.29 -2.72
C ARG A 186 -5.97 16.53 -3.64
N GLY A 187 -5.08 15.74 -3.06
CA GLY A 187 -4.08 15.02 -3.85
C GLY A 187 -2.94 15.90 -4.37
N ILE A 188 -2.70 17.09 -3.82
CA ILE A 188 -1.58 17.97 -4.19
C ILE A 188 -0.48 17.88 -3.14
N ALA A 189 0.75 17.63 -3.58
CA ALA A 189 1.95 17.53 -2.76
C ALA A 189 2.21 18.83 -1.99
N THR A 190 2.25 18.74 -0.66
CA THR A 190 2.66 19.87 0.19
C THR A 190 4.18 20.02 0.23
N SER A 191 4.68 21.13 0.79
CA SER A 191 6.12 21.31 1.04
C SER A 191 6.74 20.19 1.88
N ASN A 192 5.95 19.43 2.64
CA ASN A 192 6.45 18.34 3.47
C ASN A 192 6.98 17.15 2.66
N VAL A 193 6.60 16.97 1.39
CA VAL A 193 7.06 15.80 0.60
C VAL A 193 8.58 15.77 0.41
N ILE A 194 9.26 16.92 0.54
CA ILE A 194 10.73 17.00 0.50
C ILE A 194 11.41 16.25 1.65
N ARG A 195 10.64 15.90 2.70
CA ARG A 195 11.11 15.17 3.87
C ARG A 195 10.96 13.66 3.71
N CYS A 196 10.34 13.19 2.62
CA CYS A 196 10.28 11.77 2.32
C CYS A 196 11.69 11.23 2.06
N LYS A 197 11.98 10.03 2.56
CA LYS A 197 13.31 9.41 2.44
C LYS A 197 13.38 8.31 1.39
N LEU A 198 12.29 7.55 1.24
CA LEU A 198 12.15 6.42 0.31
C LEU A 198 11.31 6.82 -0.91
N ILE A 199 10.25 7.59 -0.71
CA ILE A 199 9.28 7.96 -1.76
C ILE A 199 9.51 9.42 -2.16
N THR A 200 10.53 9.64 -2.98
CA THR A 200 11.00 10.99 -3.38
C THR A 200 10.48 11.44 -4.76
N TRP A 201 9.35 10.88 -5.21
CA TRP A 201 8.85 11.06 -6.59
C TRP A 201 8.19 12.41 -6.84
N PHE A 202 7.68 13.06 -5.79
CA PHE A 202 6.85 14.26 -5.90
C PHE A 202 7.59 15.49 -5.39
N LYS A 203 7.38 16.62 -6.06
CA LYS A 203 7.80 17.95 -5.61
C LYS A 203 6.59 18.72 -5.05
N PRO A 204 6.81 19.74 -4.21
CA PRO A 204 5.72 20.58 -3.74
C PRO A 204 4.95 21.20 -4.92
N GLY A 205 3.61 21.10 -4.88
CA GLY A 205 2.71 21.55 -5.95
C GLY A 205 2.35 20.46 -6.97
N ASP A 206 3.09 19.35 -7.02
CA ASP A 206 2.77 18.26 -7.95
C ASP A 206 1.48 17.54 -7.52
N PRO A 207 0.65 17.07 -8.47
CA PRO A 207 -0.37 16.09 -8.15
C PRO A 207 0.31 14.79 -7.68
N ILE A 208 -0.22 14.19 -6.61
CA ILE A 208 0.15 12.87 -6.12
C ILE A 208 -0.46 11.81 -7.06
N SER A 209 0.05 11.74 -8.28
CA SER A 209 -0.34 10.74 -9.27
C SER A 209 0.40 9.44 -9.01
N ILE A 210 -0.33 8.48 -8.43
CA ILE A 210 0.19 7.17 -8.12
C ILE A 210 0.02 6.27 -9.34
N THR A 211 1.10 6.07 -10.10
CA THR A 211 1.12 5.21 -11.30
C THR A 211 1.29 3.73 -10.92
N PRO A 212 1.12 2.79 -11.87
CA PRO A 212 1.44 1.38 -11.64
C PRO A 212 2.86 1.13 -11.12
N GLU A 213 3.85 1.89 -11.61
CA GLU A 213 5.24 1.80 -11.18
C GLU A 213 5.40 2.26 -9.73
N HIS A 214 4.73 3.37 -9.36
CA HIS A 214 4.67 3.86 -7.98
C HIS A 214 4.06 2.81 -7.04
N MET A 215 2.93 2.20 -7.42
CA MET A 215 2.29 1.15 -6.60
C MET A 215 3.15 -0.10 -6.46
N ARG A 216 3.82 -0.52 -7.54
CA ARG A 216 4.76 -1.63 -7.47
C ARG A 216 5.88 -1.34 -6.47
N ALA A 217 6.45 -0.14 -6.49
CA ALA A 217 7.47 0.25 -5.54
C ALA A 217 6.95 0.28 -4.08
N ILE A 218 5.73 0.76 -3.86
CA ILE A 218 5.07 0.71 -2.55
C ILE A 218 4.87 -0.73 -2.08
N PHE A 219 4.38 -1.64 -2.93
CA PHE A 219 4.21 -3.05 -2.57
C PHE A 219 5.52 -3.74 -2.24
N LEU A 220 6.60 -3.44 -2.95
CA LEU A 220 7.93 -3.96 -2.64
C LEU A 220 8.42 -3.44 -1.28
N ALA A 221 8.21 -2.16 -0.97
CA ALA A 221 8.56 -1.60 0.33
C ALA A 221 7.73 -2.23 1.48
N LEU A 222 6.43 -2.47 1.24
CA LEU A 222 5.56 -3.17 2.19
C LEU A 222 5.98 -4.63 2.40
N LEU A 223 6.44 -5.31 1.34
CA LEU A 223 6.98 -6.66 1.45
C LEU A 223 8.26 -6.68 2.29
N THR A 224 9.15 -5.70 2.11
CA THR A 224 10.34 -5.56 2.97
C THR A 224 9.93 -5.38 4.43
N TYR A 225 9.01 -4.47 4.72
CA TYR A 225 8.50 -4.27 6.08
C TYR A 225 7.80 -5.53 6.62
N ARG A 226 7.03 -6.26 5.80
CA ARG A 226 6.42 -7.55 6.17
C ARG A 226 7.49 -8.53 6.64
N ASN A 227 8.59 -8.62 5.91
CA ASN A 227 9.68 -9.54 6.25
C ASN A 227 10.42 -9.11 7.52
N GLU A 228 10.54 -7.81 7.79
CA GLU A 228 11.05 -7.30 9.06
C GLU A 228 10.12 -7.69 10.23
N LEU A 229 8.82 -7.43 10.10
CA LEU A 229 7.82 -7.77 11.11
C LEU A 229 7.78 -9.29 11.38
N PHE A 230 7.88 -10.10 10.32
CA PHE A 230 7.96 -11.55 10.44
C PHE A 230 9.21 -12.02 11.19
N LYS A 231 10.37 -11.37 10.98
CA LYS A 231 11.59 -11.71 11.72
C LYS A 231 11.46 -11.43 13.22
N GLU A 232 10.74 -10.37 13.58
CA GLU A 232 10.54 -9.95 14.98
C GLU A 232 9.76 -10.98 15.82
N GLN A 233 9.00 -11.89 15.19
CA GLN A 233 8.27 -12.92 15.92
C GLN A 233 9.18 -14.02 16.50
N PHE A 234 10.47 -14.05 16.11
CA PHE A 234 11.44 -15.00 16.61
C PHE A 234 12.41 -14.34 17.58
N PRO A 235 12.79 -15.01 18.69
CA PRO A 235 13.90 -14.55 19.52
C PRO A 235 15.21 -14.52 18.72
N LYS A 236 16.08 -13.54 18.99
CA LYS A 236 17.33 -13.28 18.24
C LYS A 236 18.24 -14.51 18.07
N HIS A 237 18.16 -15.48 18.97
CA HIS A 237 18.99 -16.70 18.96
C HIS A 237 18.47 -17.82 18.05
N TYR A 238 17.24 -17.73 17.51
CA TYR A 238 16.68 -18.75 16.62
C TYR A 238 17.06 -18.56 15.13
N ILE A 239 17.61 -17.40 14.74
CA ILE A 239 18.02 -17.10 13.37
C ILE A 239 19.51 -16.75 13.37
N GLN A 240 20.37 -17.76 13.47
CA GLN A 240 21.77 -17.63 13.08
C GLN A 240 21.90 -18.17 11.65
N LEU A 241 21.92 -17.28 10.68
CA LEU A 241 22.37 -17.65 9.34
C LEU A 241 23.89 -17.82 9.41
N PRO A 242 24.45 -18.95 8.94
CA PRO A 242 25.90 -19.13 8.92
C PRO A 242 26.53 -17.98 8.11
N SER A 243 27.55 -17.35 8.69
CA SER A 243 28.33 -16.32 8.02
C SER A 243 28.98 -16.94 6.79
N SER A 244 28.56 -16.52 5.60
CA SER A 244 29.24 -16.81 4.33
C SER A 244 30.55 -16.05 4.22
#